data_AF-A0A1F5ZK79-F1
#
_entry.id   AF-A0A1F5ZK79-F1
#
_cell.length_a   1.000
_cell.length_b   1.000
_cell.length_c   1.000
_cell.angle_alpha   90.00
_cell.angle_beta   90.00
_cell.angle_gamma   90.00
#
_symmetry.space_group_name_H-M   'P 1'
#
loop_
_entity.id
_entity.type
_entity.pdbx_description
1 polymer ?
#
loop_
_entity_poly.entity_id
_entity_poly.type
_entity_poly.pdbx_seq_one_letter_code
_entity_poly.pdbx_strand_id
1 'polypeptide(L)' 'MNLKNDTYVIYIGTKNFTEKYYKDKKGWLKISARGKKFRMTAEQVLNHVLPAIAGVKPNLIVNVEHKNLSKKV' A
#
# COMPACT_ATOMS: atom_id res chain seq x y z
N MET A 1 -2.85 5.13 20.21
CA MET A 1 -3.06 4.61 18.83
C MET A 1 -1.70 4.28 18.25
N ASN A 2 -1.48 3.09 17.67
CA ASN A 2 -0.17 2.71 17.12
C ASN A 2 -0.02 3.23 15.69
N LEU A 3 0.79 4.27 15.48
CA LEU A 3 0.98 4.94 14.19
C LEU A 3 2.20 4.43 13.40
N LYS A 4 2.73 3.25 13.74
CA LYS A 4 3.88 2.66 13.05
C LYS A 4 3.48 2.13 11.67
N ASN A 5 4.42 2.16 10.72
CA ASN A 5 4.19 1.73 9.34
C ASN A 5 3.71 0.27 9.18
N ASP A 6 3.95 -0.59 10.16
CA ASP A 6 3.49 -1.97 10.18
C ASP A 6 2.00 -2.14 10.54
N THR A 7 1.32 -1.09 11.00
CA THR A 7 -0.12 -1.10 11.26
C THR A 7 -0.95 -0.66 10.06
N TYR A 8 -0.33 -0.28 8.95
CA TYR A 8 -1.04 0.19 7.76
C TYR A 8 -0.98 -0.82 6.61
N VAL A 9 -1.99 -0.73 5.75
CA VAL A 9 -2.02 -1.36 4.43
C VAL A 9 -2.32 -0.27 3.41
N ILE A 10 -1.47 -0.18 2.40
CA ILE A 10 -1.63 0.80 1.31
C ILE A 10 -2.15 0.04 0.09
N TYR A 11 -3.19 0.57 -0.53
CA TYR A 11 -3.72 0.09 -1.79
C TYR A 11 -3.47 1.16 -2.85
N ILE A 12 -2.85 0.77 -3.95
CA ILE A 12 -2.59 1.65 -5.09
C ILE A 12 -3.12 0.96 -6.33
N GLY A 13 -3.90 1.67 -7.13
CA GLY A 13 -4.52 1.06 -8.29
C GLY A 13 -5.27 2.04 -9.17
N THR A 14 -6.00 1.48 -10.12
CA THR A 14 -7.01 2.19 -10.90
C THR A 14 -8.38 1.58 -10.56
N LYS A 15 -9.45 2.00 -11.24
CA LYS A 15 -10.77 1.35 -11.09
C LYS A 15 -10.77 -0.16 -11.39
N ASN A 16 -9.84 -0.63 -12.23
CA ASN A 16 -9.85 -1.99 -12.76
C ASN A 16 -8.80 -2.92 -12.12
N PHE A 17 -7.92 -2.38 -11.28
CA PHE A 17 -6.76 -3.11 -10.77
C PHE A 17 -6.25 -2.45 -9.51
N THR A 18 -5.98 -3.25 -8.47
CA THR A 18 -5.47 -2.76 -7.19
C THR A 18 -4.32 -3.63 -6.70
N GLU A 19 -3.20 -2.98 -6.40
CA GLU A 19 -2.07 -3.58 -5.69
C GLU A 19 -2.14 -3.27 -4.21
N LYS A 20 -1.56 -4.15 -3.39
CA LYS A 20 -1.51 -4.01 -1.94
C LYS A 20 -0.07 -3.98 -1.46
N TYR A 21 0.25 -3.04 -0.58
CA TYR A 21 1.54 -2.88 0.06
C TYR A 21 1.36 -2.91 1.57
N TYR A 22 2.18 -3.70 2.27
CA TYR A 22 2.20 -3.70 3.73
C TYR A 22 3.57 -4.15 4.24
N LYS A 23 3.89 -3.77 5.46
CA LYS A 23 5.08 -4.25 6.16
C LYS A 23 4.74 -5.51 6.95
N ASP A 24 5.51 -6.57 6.73
CA ASP A 24 5.51 -7.80 7.51
C ASP A 24 6.81 -7.93 8.31
N LYS A 25 6.99 -9.07 9.00
CA LYS A 25 8.20 -9.33 9.82
C LYS A 25 9.51 -9.31 9.01
N LYS A 26 9.46 -9.53 7.69
CA LYS A 26 10.61 -9.57 6.78
C LYS A 26 10.78 -8.25 5.99
N GLY A 27 9.99 -7.21 6.29
CA GLY A 27 10.06 -5.92 5.61
C GLY A 27 8.83 -5.64 4.73
N TRP A 28 8.99 -4.80 3.71
CA TRP A 28 7.87 -4.43 2.85
C TRP A 28 7.55 -5.54 1.84
N LEU A 29 6.26 -5.78 1.66
CA LEU A 29 5.71 -6.69 0.68
C LEU A 29 4.70 -5.96 -0.20
N LYS A 30 4.87 -6.11 -1.51
CA LYS A 30 3.88 -5.75 -2.52
C LYS A 30 3.19 -7.01 -3.02
N ILE A 31 1.87 -6.96 -3.14
CA ILE A 31 1.04 -7.95 -3.83
C ILE A 31 0.44 -7.24 -5.04
N SER A 32 0.85 -7.64 -6.24
CA SER A 32 0.20 -7.17 -7.48
C SER A 32 -1.26 -7.65 -7.54
N ALA A 33 -2.13 -7.04 -8.35
CA ALA A 33 -3.51 -7.57 -8.43
C ALA A 33 -3.61 -8.96 -9.08
N ARG A 34 -2.52 -9.49 -9.67
CA ARG A 34 -2.43 -10.90 -10.10
C ARG A 34 -1.96 -11.84 -8.97
N GLY A 35 -1.88 -11.36 -7.73
CA GLY A 35 -1.47 -12.15 -6.57
C GLY A 35 0.04 -12.38 -6.43
N LYS A 36 0.87 -11.94 -7.38
CA LYS A 36 2.33 -12.07 -7.28
C LYS A 36 2.88 -11.20 -6.14
N LYS A 37 3.80 -11.77 -5.36
CA LYS A 37 4.41 -11.18 -4.17
C LYS A 37 5.83 -10.69 -4.49
N PHE A 38 6.15 -9.46 -4.08
CA PHE A 38 7.45 -8.83 -4.31
C PHE A 38 7.97 -8.21 -3.01
N ARG A 39 9.26 -8.43 -2.71
CA ARG A 39 9.95 -7.78 -1.60
C ARG A 39 10.43 -6.40 -2.02
N MET A 40 10.27 -5.44 -1.13
CA MET A 40 10.63 -4.04 -1.40
C MET A 40 11.36 -3.41 -0.22
N THR A 41 12.17 -2.39 -0.51
CA THR A 41 12.67 -1.45 0.49
C THR A 41 11.63 -0.37 0.79
N ALA A 42 11.80 0.38 1.88
CA ALA A 42 10.91 1.49 2.19
C ALA A 42 10.94 2.58 1.10
N GLU A 43 12.11 2.86 0.56
CA GLU A 43 12.29 3.84 -0.53
C GLU A 43 11.56 3.41 -1.81
N GLN A 44 11.64 2.13 -2.17
CA GLN A 44 10.88 1.62 -3.31
C GLN A 44 9.37 1.76 -3.10
N VAL A 45 8.87 1.53 -1.88
CA VAL A 45 7.45 1.76 -1.57
C VAL A 45 7.10 3.23 -1.73
N LEU A 46 7.93 4.16 -1.22
CA LEU A 46 7.70 5.60 -1.40
C LEU A 46 7.70 6.00 -2.87
N ASN A 47 8.59 5.45 -3.69
CA ASN A 47 8.61 5.72 -5.14
C ASN A 47 7.33 5.28 -5.86
N HIS A 48 6.57 4.32 -5.32
CA HIS A 48 5.24 3.97 -5.83
C HIS A 48 4.12 4.83 -5.25
N VAL A 49 4.20 5.19 -3.98
CA VAL A 49 3.16 5.93 -3.24
C VAL A 49 3.16 7.41 -3.60
N LEU A 50 4.32 8.06 -3.61
CA LEU A 50 4.45 9.51 -3.78
C LEU A 50 3.84 10.02 -5.10
N PRO A 51 4.07 9.39 -6.27
CA PRO A 51 3.46 9.86 -7.52
C PRO A 51 1.93 9.80 -7.51
N ALA A 52 1.36 8.86 -6.75
CA ALA A 52 -0.08 8.67 -6.66
C ALA A 52 -0.72 9.68 -5.67
N ILE A 53 -0.06 9.96 -4.54
CA ILE A 53 -0.52 10.98 -3.57
C ILE A 53 -0.33 12.40 -4.12
N ALA A 54 0.77 12.65 -4.85
CA ALA A 54 1.04 13.95 -5.45
C ALA A 54 0.14 14.28 -6.65
N GLY A 55 -0.73 13.36 -7.08
CA GLY A 55 -1.63 13.56 -8.23
C GLY A 55 -0.91 13.60 -9.59
N VAL A 56 0.38 13.27 -9.66
CA VAL A 56 1.19 13.26 -10.89
C VAL A 56 0.68 12.19 -11.87
N LYS A 57 0.05 11.13 -11.35
CA LYS A 57 -0.61 10.08 -12.14
C LYS A 57 -2.12 10.15 -11.93
N PRO A 58 -2.88 10.84 -12.81
CA PRO A 58 -4.28 11.19 -12.56
C PRO A 58 -5.23 9.99 -12.44
N ASN A 59 -4.82 8.82 -12.96
CA ASN A 59 -5.63 7.59 -12.91
C ASN A 59 -5.31 6.68 -11.73
N LEU A 60 -4.34 7.05 -10.87
CA LEU A 60 -4.00 6.27 -9.69
C LEU A 60 -4.81 6.72 -8.48
N ILE A 61 -5.50 5.75 -7.88
CA ILE A 61 -6.22 5.88 -6.61
C ILE A 61 -5.34 5.28 -5.52
N VAL A 62 -5.17 6.01 -4.42
CA VAL A 62 -4.51 5.53 -3.20
C VAL A 62 -5.52 5.45 -2.08
N ASN A 63 -5.60 4.29 -1.43
CA ASN A 63 -6.34 4.12 -0.19
C ASN A 63 -5.40 3.55 0.89
N VAL A 64 -5.49 4.05 2.12
CA VAL A 64 -4.65 3.59 3.23
C VAL A 64 -5.52 3.18 4.39
N GLU A 65 -5.43 1.91 4.76
CA GLU A 65 -6.21 1.33 5.86
C GLU A 65 -5.32 1.09 7.08
N HIS A 66 -5.83 1.42 8.26
CA HIS A 66 -5.20 1.02 9.52
C HIS A 66 -5.75 -0.34 9.96
N LYS A 67 -4.89 -1.35 10.07
CA LYS A 67 -5.23 -2.76 10.35
C LYS A 67 -6.12 -2.96 11.58
N ASN A 68 -5.97 -2.12 12.59
CA ASN A 68 -6.73 -2.23 13.83
C ASN A 68 -8.01 -1.39 13.87
N LEU A 69 -8.25 -0.54 12.85
CA LEU A 69 -9.51 0.21 12.73
C LEU A 69 -10.52 -0.52 11.83
N SER A 70 -10.08 -1.49 11.01
CA SER A 70 -10.97 -2.25 10.13
C SER A 70 -11.74 -3.39 10.83
N LYS A 71 -11.62 -3.54 12.16
CA LYS A 71 -12.36 -4.52 12.98
C LYS A 71 -13.59 -3.93 13.69
N LYS A 72 -14.27 -2.96 13.09
CA LYS A 72 -15.61 -2.55 13.51
C LYS A 72 -16.64 -2.99 12.47
N VAL A 73 -16.93 -4.28 12.45
CA VAL A 73 -18.25 -4.88 12.15
C VAL A 73 -18.35 -6.16 12.97
#